data_AF-Q0AVB0-F1
#
_entry.id   AF-Q0AVB0-F1
#
_cell.length_a   1.000
_cell.length_b   1.000
_cell.length_c   1.000
_cell.angle_alpha   90.00
_cell.angle_beta   90.00
_cell.angle_gamma   90.00
#
_symmetry.space_group_name_H-M   'P 1'
#
loop_
_entity.id
_entity.type
_entity.pdbx_description
1 polymer ?
#
loop_
_entity_poly.entity_id
_entity_poly.type
_entity_poly.pdbx_seq_one_letter_code
_entity_poly.pdbx_strand_id
1 'polypeptide(L)'
;MISWDRLKADLKGQTNMWILVWILLLLNFFTFFAFLWGFSFGLVFIFLLLALVGIKTLKSWGNVEEILQEPPGSKEAQELMQGVKLIGEEIFEQEVQKFSKPLVDSIYQDFSRSLSWLWEEKDAFIERAEGMMLELSSIPALTVSLSEEKAKLIKNLLNNVEITSSLLNDLKNTRESSLKEMEQFLKVKLEDLKNTMLREKDIFYDYVYKLLLAQIRNQEEIESEEDFNIEEYFNVNKLGEQFALNLDKSLETRSMAFQDGIIRDMEEVSADIVGKMQNCTLQLMNSFSEIHQNLTRLLDESENEDQILLQRLNQCCIKTAKLRDQAEEVMLTLAWQDILVEKRWGEIENQLLAIREQVNQSVEEDVIEYIRNFIEEEIPSFGAEMQNQDRGVFAKALIDAELIYQLYSGNKLSEVIRDGSYPLLMFIEPVDYLVRRNIRITQEGLNRRRSIDLRNDLDKYEKLFQRVRQVLESQNMELVHYIKDLFPRSFYSYCNNPYLKQRPENLNQAAWTLFVDLIDDDYDDSGFYLAGILLIIHQIRNKYIQPFKALPRNMENEAELDHMRYCAFKAIDILLSKQNQALNRAGSA
;
A
#
# COMPACT_ATOMS: atom_id res chain seq x y z
N MET A 1 1.43 36.29 67.47
CA MET A 1 0.32 35.34 67.65
C MET A 1 -0.24 35.03 66.27
N ILE A 2 0.20 33.94 65.64
CA ILE A 2 -0.36 33.47 64.37
C ILE A 2 -1.70 32.84 64.73
N SER A 3 -2.81 33.37 64.21
CA SER A 3 -4.13 32.78 64.49
C SER A 3 -4.17 31.37 63.91
N TRP A 4 -4.54 30.41 64.74
CA TRP A 4 -4.68 28.99 64.37
C TRP A 4 -5.57 28.78 63.13
N ASP A 5 -6.48 29.72 62.87
CA ASP A 5 -7.38 29.70 61.72
C ASP A 5 -6.69 30.02 60.40
N ARG A 6 -5.65 30.88 60.38
CA ARG A 6 -4.85 31.13 59.17
C ARG A 6 -4.00 29.92 58.79
N LEU A 7 -3.42 29.24 59.78
CA LEU A 7 -2.63 28.02 59.57
C LEU A 7 -3.48 26.87 59.01
N LYS A 8 -4.72 26.72 59.52
CA LYS A 8 -5.69 25.75 58.98
C LYS A 8 -6.15 26.08 57.56
N ALA A 9 -6.33 27.37 57.22
CA ALA A 9 -6.71 27.78 55.87
C ALA A 9 -5.60 27.52 54.84
N ASP A 10 -4.34 27.79 55.20
CA ASP A 10 -3.18 27.57 54.33
C ASP A 10 -2.85 26.07 54.15
N LEU A 11 -3.13 25.25 55.17
CA LEU A 11 -3.00 23.79 55.12
C LEU A 11 -4.00 23.13 54.15
N LYS A 12 -5.18 23.72 53.92
CA LYS A 12 -6.23 23.16 53.05
C LYS A 12 -5.89 23.19 51.56
N GLY A 13 -5.15 24.20 51.09
CA GLY A 13 -4.81 24.35 49.66
C GLY A 13 -3.53 23.62 49.23
N GLN A 14 -2.64 23.30 50.16
CA GLN A 14 -1.29 22.81 49.86
C GLN A 14 -0.81 21.69 50.81
N THR A 15 -1.69 20.74 51.14
CA THR A 15 -1.40 19.62 52.06
C THR A 15 -0.12 18.86 51.71
N ASN A 16 0.14 18.66 50.41
CA ASN A 16 1.35 17.97 49.94
C ASN A 16 2.64 18.77 50.22
N MET A 17 2.62 20.10 50.10
CA MET A 17 3.77 20.95 50.45
C MET A 17 4.04 20.90 51.95
N TRP A 18 2.99 20.95 52.78
CA TRP A 18 3.14 20.87 54.24
C TRP A 18 3.63 19.50 54.73
N ILE A 19 3.23 18.41 54.06
CA ILE A 19 3.81 17.08 54.30
C ILE A 19 5.31 17.07 53.95
N LEU A 20 5.70 17.70 52.83
CA LEU A 20 7.08 17.78 52.40
C LEU A 20 7.94 18.60 53.37
N VAL A 21 7.42 19.74 53.83
CA VAL A 21 8.03 20.57 54.88
C VAL A 21 8.17 19.78 56.18
N TRP A 22 7.14 19.02 56.58
CA TRP A 22 7.17 18.21 57.79
C TRP A 22 8.24 17.10 57.73
N ILE A 23 8.35 16.41 56.60
CA ILE A 23 9.38 15.38 56.38
C ILE A 23 10.78 16.01 56.39
N LEU A 24 10.97 17.15 55.71
CA LEU A 24 12.25 17.86 55.70
C LEU A 24 12.67 18.37 57.08
N LEU A 25 11.70 18.78 57.89
CA LEU A 25 11.92 19.25 59.26
C LEU A 25 12.31 18.07 60.16
N LEU A 26 11.60 16.93 60.05
CA LEU A 26 11.98 15.68 60.74
C LEU A 26 13.35 15.16 60.31
N LEU A 27 13.68 15.26 59.02
CA LEU A 27 14.99 14.84 58.49
C LEU A 27 16.12 15.69 59.08
N ASN A 28 15.93 17.01 59.18
CA ASN A 28 16.89 17.92 59.81
C ASN A 28 17.07 17.62 61.31
N PHE A 29 15.99 17.40 62.04
CA PHE A 29 16.08 17.01 63.45
C PHE A 29 16.75 15.63 63.61
N PHE A 30 16.43 14.67 62.75
CA PHE A 30 17.06 13.36 62.76
C PHE A 30 18.57 13.48 62.55
N THR A 31 19.02 14.26 61.56
CA THR A 31 20.46 14.49 61.32
C THR A 31 21.12 15.18 62.51
N PHE A 32 20.47 16.14 63.15
CA PHE A 32 20.99 16.82 64.34
C PHE A 32 21.14 15.86 65.53
N PHE A 33 20.14 15.03 65.80
CA PHE A 33 20.19 14.03 66.86
C PHE A 33 21.18 12.89 66.58
N ALA A 34 21.28 12.44 65.32
CA ALA A 34 22.25 11.44 64.91
C ALA A 34 23.71 11.94 65.04
N PHE A 35 23.95 13.24 64.79
CA PHE A 35 25.27 13.85 64.99
C PHE A 35 25.61 14.07 66.47
N LEU A 36 24.65 14.45 67.31
CA LEU A 36 24.89 14.71 68.73
C LEU A 36 25.07 13.43 69.56
N TRP A 37 24.23 12.42 69.34
CA TRP A 37 24.16 11.23 70.22
C TRP A 37 24.59 9.93 69.52
N GLY A 38 25.02 10.01 68.26
CA GLY A 38 25.42 8.86 67.45
C GLY A 38 24.24 8.16 66.76
N PHE A 39 24.51 7.53 65.63
CA PHE A 39 23.49 6.82 64.85
C PHE A 39 23.03 5.55 65.59
N SER A 40 21.73 5.42 65.81
CA SER A 40 21.12 4.19 66.33
C SER A 40 19.86 3.82 65.56
N PHE A 41 19.65 2.52 65.36
CA PHE A 41 18.44 2.01 64.70
C PHE A 41 17.15 2.35 65.46
N GLY A 42 17.22 2.49 66.79
CA GLY A 42 16.08 2.94 67.59
C GLY A 42 15.69 4.39 67.28
N LEU A 43 16.68 5.26 67.02
CA LEU A 43 16.45 6.66 66.66
C LEU A 43 15.78 6.76 65.28
N VAL A 44 16.21 5.94 64.31
CA VAL A 44 15.55 5.82 63.00
C VAL A 44 14.09 5.42 63.17
N PHE A 45 13.81 4.37 63.96
CA PHE A 45 12.46 3.86 64.15
C PHE A 45 11.51 4.89 64.78
N ILE A 46 11.99 5.66 65.77
CA ILE A 46 11.21 6.73 66.41
C ILE A 46 10.86 7.85 65.43
N PHE A 47 11.83 8.31 64.62
CA PHE A 47 11.59 9.35 63.63
C PHE A 47 10.69 8.89 62.49
N LEU A 48 10.74 7.60 62.13
CA LEU A 48 9.84 6.99 61.15
C LEU A 48 8.39 6.94 61.67
N LEU A 49 8.20 6.59 62.95
CA LEU A 49 6.90 6.67 63.62
C LEU A 49 6.37 8.11 63.68
N LEU A 50 7.21 9.07 64.03
CA LEU A 50 6.85 10.49 64.05
C LEU A 50 6.48 11.02 62.65
N ALA A 51 7.18 10.56 61.61
CA ALA A 51 6.84 10.87 60.23
C ALA A 51 5.46 10.32 59.87
N LEU A 52 5.19 9.05 60.17
CA LEU A 52 3.90 8.42 59.88
C LEU A 52 2.74 9.08 60.65
N VAL A 53 2.93 9.39 61.94
CA VAL A 53 1.91 10.08 62.76
C VAL A 53 1.69 11.51 62.26
N GLY A 54 2.76 12.23 61.92
CA GLY A 54 2.66 13.59 61.38
C GLY A 54 2.01 13.65 60.00
N ILE A 55 2.32 12.71 59.11
CA ILE A 55 1.63 12.58 57.82
C ILE A 55 0.16 12.26 58.04
N LYS A 56 -0.17 11.34 58.96
CA LYS A 56 -1.56 10.96 59.25
C LYS A 56 -2.35 12.12 59.86
N THR A 57 -1.74 12.91 60.73
CA THR A 57 -2.39 14.09 61.35
C THR A 57 -2.54 15.24 60.37
N LEU A 58 -1.52 15.55 59.55
CA LEU A 58 -1.62 16.54 58.48
C LEU A 58 -2.65 16.14 57.42
N LYS A 59 -2.70 14.85 57.04
CA LYS A 59 -3.76 14.32 56.18
C LYS A 59 -5.13 14.37 56.85
N SER A 60 -5.23 14.13 58.15
CA SER A 60 -6.51 14.23 58.88
C SER A 60 -6.98 15.67 59.08
N TRP A 61 -6.07 16.65 59.12
CA TRP A 61 -6.40 18.07 59.20
C TRP A 61 -6.66 18.69 57.82
N GLY A 62 -6.00 18.17 56.77
CA GLY A 62 -6.34 18.45 55.37
C GLY A 62 -7.64 17.77 54.93
N ASN A 63 -7.91 16.57 55.46
CA ASN A 63 -9.16 15.81 55.33
C ASN A 63 -10.00 15.93 56.60
N VAL A 64 -10.32 17.15 57.04
CA VAL A 64 -11.70 17.32 57.51
C VAL A 64 -12.50 16.94 56.28
N GLU A 65 -13.29 15.88 56.38
CA GLU A 65 -14.22 15.47 55.32
C GLU A 65 -14.72 16.75 54.66
N GLU A 66 -14.44 16.88 53.36
CA GLU A 66 -15.47 17.45 52.53
C GLU A 66 -16.71 16.65 52.94
N ILE A 67 -17.51 17.24 53.84
CA ILE A 67 -18.89 17.43 53.47
C ILE A 67 -18.72 18.03 52.06
N LEU A 68 -18.74 17.15 51.06
CA LEU A 68 -19.21 17.49 49.75
C LEU A 68 -20.60 18.05 50.06
N GLN A 69 -20.64 19.32 50.44
CA GLN A 69 -21.56 20.21 49.78
C GLN A 69 -21.11 20.05 48.34
N GLU A 70 -21.70 19.04 47.68
CA GLU A 70 -22.09 19.12 46.29
C GLU A 70 -22.20 20.62 45.99
N PRO A 71 -21.29 21.19 45.19
CA PRO A 71 -21.32 22.62 44.95
C PRO A 71 -22.76 22.97 44.62
N PRO A 72 -23.34 23.99 45.25
CA PRO A 72 -24.76 24.28 45.05
C PRO A 72 -25.01 24.36 43.52
N GLY A 73 -25.98 23.54 43.06
CA GLY A 73 -26.18 23.21 41.63
C GLY A 73 -25.58 21.91 41.07
N SER A 74 -24.81 21.11 41.81
CA SER A 74 -24.09 19.97 41.21
C SER A 74 -24.98 18.80 40.79
N LYS A 75 -26.12 18.60 41.47
CA LYS A 75 -27.14 17.61 41.09
C LYS A 75 -27.89 18.04 39.82
N GLU A 76 -28.27 19.31 39.76
CA GLU A 76 -28.91 19.92 38.59
C GLU A 76 -27.98 19.90 37.38
N ALA A 77 -26.69 20.23 37.56
CA ALA A 77 -25.66 20.08 36.54
C ALA A 77 -25.51 18.62 36.07
N GLN A 78 -25.61 17.64 36.98
CA GLN A 78 -25.52 16.22 36.62
C GLN A 78 -26.76 15.73 35.84
N GLU A 79 -27.96 16.18 36.20
CA GLU A 79 -29.21 15.84 35.50
C GLU A 79 -29.22 16.45 34.08
N LEU A 80 -28.86 17.73 33.94
CA LEU A 80 -28.70 18.37 32.64
C LEU A 80 -27.60 17.70 31.81
N MET A 81 -26.50 17.29 32.45
CA MET A 81 -25.41 16.57 31.78
C MET A 81 -25.84 15.18 31.29
N GLN A 82 -26.80 14.50 31.93
CA GLN A 82 -27.33 13.23 31.42
C GLN A 82 -28.08 13.44 30.10
N GLY A 83 -28.87 14.50 29.97
CA GLY A 83 -29.53 14.88 28.72
C GLY A 83 -28.53 15.21 27.60
N VAL A 84 -27.49 15.99 27.94
CA VAL A 84 -26.40 16.31 27.01
C VAL A 84 -25.62 15.06 26.59
N LYS A 85 -25.34 14.12 27.51
CA LYS A 85 -24.63 12.88 27.20
C LYS A 85 -25.42 11.98 26.26
N LEU A 86 -26.73 11.86 26.45
CA LEU A 86 -27.58 11.02 25.59
C LEU A 86 -27.55 11.51 24.13
N ILE A 87 -27.74 12.82 23.94
CA ILE A 87 -27.68 13.45 22.62
C ILE A 87 -26.26 13.45 22.06
N GLY A 88 -25.26 13.70 22.90
CA GLY A 88 -23.85 13.63 22.53
C GLY A 88 -23.42 12.24 22.07
N GLU A 89 -23.91 11.16 22.68
CA GLU A 89 -23.61 9.80 22.24
C GLU A 89 -24.21 9.50 20.86
N GLU A 90 -25.45 9.93 20.62
CA GLU A 90 -26.08 9.79 19.31
C GLU A 90 -25.34 10.58 18.23
N ILE A 91 -24.99 11.84 18.50
CA ILE A 91 -24.22 12.69 17.59
C ILE A 91 -22.83 12.10 17.34
N PHE A 92 -22.16 11.59 18.37
CA PHE A 92 -20.85 10.96 18.24
C PHE A 92 -20.91 9.75 17.31
N GLU A 93 -21.89 8.86 17.52
CA GLU A 93 -22.02 7.65 16.71
C GLU A 93 -22.43 7.97 15.27
N GLN A 94 -23.33 8.94 15.07
CA GLN A 94 -23.75 9.40 13.75
C GLN A 94 -22.60 10.04 12.98
N GLU A 95 -21.86 10.99 13.57
CA GLU A 95 -20.78 11.69 12.85
C GLU A 95 -19.57 10.78 12.58
N VAL A 96 -19.20 9.92 13.54
CA VAL A 96 -18.16 8.91 13.30
C VAL A 96 -18.57 7.97 12.16
N GLN A 97 -19.82 7.49 12.12
CA GLN A 97 -20.30 6.62 11.03
C GLN A 97 -20.40 7.35 9.68
N LYS A 98 -20.95 8.57 9.67
CA LYS A 98 -21.10 9.41 8.47
C LYS A 98 -19.76 9.66 7.80
N PHE A 99 -18.70 9.81 8.58
CA PHE A 99 -17.35 9.99 8.07
C PHE A 99 -16.64 8.67 7.72
N SER A 100 -16.65 7.68 8.63
CA SER A 100 -15.86 6.46 8.48
C SER A 100 -16.42 5.48 7.45
N LYS A 101 -17.75 5.40 7.30
CA LYS A 101 -18.38 4.41 6.42
C LYS A 101 -18.05 4.62 4.94
N PRO A 102 -18.19 5.83 4.35
CA PRO A 102 -17.79 6.06 2.96
C PRO A 102 -16.31 5.78 2.72
N LEU A 103 -15.45 6.11 3.69
CA LEU A 103 -14.01 5.87 3.61
C LEU A 103 -13.69 4.37 3.60
N VAL A 104 -14.28 3.60 4.52
CA VAL A 104 -14.11 2.15 4.60
C VAL A 104 -14.68 1.45 3.37
N ASP A 105 -15.86 1.87 2.90
CA ASP A 105 -16.49 1.33 1.70
C ASP A 105 -15.61 1.60 0.45
N SER A 106 -15.03 2.80 0.34
CA SER A 106 -14.09 3.14 -0.73
C SER A 106 -12.85 2.24 -0.68
N ILE A 107 -12.21 2.11 0.49
CA ILE A 107 -11.02 1.27 0.64
C ILE A 107 -11.34 -0.20 0.32
N TYR A 108 -12.49 -0.70 0.80
CA TYR A 108 -12.95 -2.06 0.49
C TYR A 108 -13.12 -2.27 -1.01
N GLN A 109 -13.80 -1.35 -1.69
CA GLN A 109 -13.99 -1.43 -3.13
C GLN A 109 -12.67 -1.35 -3.90
N ASP A 110 -11.79 -0.41 -3.54
CA ASP A 110 -10.49 -0.24 -4.18
C ASP A 110 -9.64 -1.49 -4.05
N PHE A 111 -9.60 -2.10 -2.86
CA PHE A 111 -8.85 -3.32 -2.62
C PHE A 111 -9.47 -4.54 -3.31
N SER A 112 -10.78 -4.73 -3.21
CA SER A 112 -11.50 -5.83 -3.86
C SER A 112 -11.31 -5.79 -5.38
N ARG A 113 -11.36 -4.59 -5.95
CA ARG A 113 -11.03 -4.34 -7.35
C ARG A 113 -9.56 -4.61 -7.64
N SER A 114 -8.65 -4.23 -6.75
CA SER A 114 -7.21 -4.53 -6.87
C SER A 114 -6.95 -6.02 -6.95
N LEU A 115 -7.61 -6.84 -6.12
CA LEU A 115 -7.40 -8.29 -6.11
C LEU A 115 -8.22 -9.05 -7.16
N SER A 116 -9.12 -8.39 -7.90
CA SER A 116 -10.03 -9.05 -8.84
C SER A 116 -9.33 -9.95 -9.87
N TRP A 117 -8.15 -9.54 -10.36
CA TRP A 117 -7.39 -10.28 -11.37
C TRP A 117 -6.87 -11.62 -10.87
N LEU A 118 -6.59 -11.76 -9.57
CA LEU A 118 -6.16 -13.02 -8.95
C LEU A 118 -7.20 -14.12 -9.17
N TRP A 119 -8.46 -13.75 -9.38
CA TRP A 119 -9.57 -14.67 -9.54
C TRP A 119 -9.83 -15.01 -11.02
N GLU A 120 -9.61 -14.07 -11.93
CA GLU A 120 -9.90 -14.22 -13.37
C GLU A 120 -9.08 -15.36 -14.02
N GLU A 121 -7.77 -15.45 -13.74
CA GLU A 121 -6.91 -16.50 -14.31
C GLU A 121 -7.01 -17.83 -13.55
N LYS A 122 -7.29 -17.75 -12.25
CA LYS A 122 -7.43 -18.90 -11.36
C LYS A 122 -8.63 -19.76 -11.74
N ASP A 123 -9.78 -19.17 -12.07
CA ASP A 123 -11.00 -19.95 -12.31
C ASP A 123 -10.86 -20.88 -13.53
N ALA A 124 -10.22 -20.41 -14.60
CA ALA A 124 -9.94 -21.22 -15.79
C ALA A 124 -8.86 -22.30 -15.56
N PHE A 125 -7.93 -22.07 -14.64
CA PHE A 125 -6.96 -23.08 -14.21
C PHE A 125 -7.61 -24.15 -13.34
N ILE A 126 -8.44 -23.76 -12.37
CA ILE A 126 -9.19 -24.68 -11.50
C ILE A 126 -10.08 -25.60 -12.32
N GLU A 127 -10.87 -25.07 -13.25
CA GLU A 127 -11.77 -25.88 -14.09
C GLU A 127 -11.00 -26.97 -14.87
N ARG A 128 -9.84 -26.62 -15.44
CA ARG A 128 -8.99 -27.57 -16.18
C ARG A 128 -8.37 -28.62 -15.26
N ALA A 129 -7.96 -28.24 -14.05
CA ALA A 129 -7.40 -29.15 -13.06
C ALA A 129 -8.48 -30.11 -12.52
N GLU A 130 -9.68 -29.63 -12.21
CA GLU A 130 -10.83 -30.45 -11.80
C GLU A 130 -11.21 -31.45 -12.90
N GLY A 131 -11.29 -31.00 -14.15
CA GLY A 131 -11.52 -31.87 -15.30
C GLY A 131 -10.48 -32.98 -15.40
N MET A 132 -9.20 -32.66 -15.15
CA MET A 132 -8.14 -33.64 -15.14
C MET A 132 -8.25 -34.64 -13.97
N MET A 133 -8.63 -34.18 -12.77
CA MET A 133 -8.84 -35.08 -11.62
C MET A 133 -9.92 -36.12 -11.89
N LEU A 134 -11.01 -35.71 -12.56
CA LEU A 134 -12.06 -36.62 -13.01
C LEU A 134 -11.51 -37.66 -14.01
N GLU A 135 -10.70 -37.25 -14.98
CA GLU A 135 -10.07 -38.19 -15.91
C GLU A 135 -9.13 -39.18 -15.21
N LEU A 136 -8.32 -38.73 -14.26
CA LEU A 136 -7.41 -39.59 -13.48
C LEU A 136 -8.16 -40.59 -12.61
N SER A 137 -9.27 -40.18 -12.00
CA SER A 137 -10.11 -41.05 -11.16
C SER A 137 -10.72 -42.23 -11.93
N SER A 138 -10.78 -42.15 -13.26
CA SER A 138 -11.32 -43.20 -14.14
C SER A 138 -10.29 -44.27 -14.54
N ILE A 139 -8.98 -44.00 -14.40
CA ILE A 139 -7.89 -44.92 -14.76
C ILE A 139 -7.97 -46.28 -14.04
N PRO A 140 -8.27 -46.36 -12.73
CA PRO A 140 -8.34 -47.64 -12.03
C PRO A 140 -9.38 -48.60 -12.62
N ALA A 141 -10.49 -48.07 -13.15
CA ALA A 141 -11.54 -48.88 -13.77
C ALA A 141 -11.12 -49.49 -15.11
N LEU A 142 -10.08 -48.95 -15.74
CA LEU A 142 -9.52 -49.39 -17.02
C LEU A 142 -8.29 -50.28 -16.85
N THR A 143 -7.75 -50.41 -15.64
CA THR A 143 -6.48 -51.11 -15.38
C THR A 143 -6.74 -52.47 -14.71
N VAL A 144 -6.25 -53.56 -15.30
CA VAL A 144 -6.35 -54.90 -14.71
C VAL A 144 -5.15 -55.15 -13.80
N SER A 145 -5.32 -54.89 -12.50
CA SER A 145 -4.23 -55.00 -11.52
C SER A 145 -3.93 -56.44 -11.08
N LEU A 146 -3.08 -57.14 -11.82
CA LEU A 146 -2.48 -58.43 -11.39
C LEU A 146 -1.07 -58.26 -10.77
N SER A 147 -0.47 -57.08 -10.86
CA SER A 147 0.84 -56.72 -10.29
C SER A 147 0.69 -55.90 -9.01
N GLU A 148 1.45 -56.25 -7.95
CA GLU A 148 1.49 -55.50 -6.68
C GLU A 148 2.01 -54.07 -6.89
N GLU A 149 2.93 -53.88 -7.83
CA GLU A 149 3.49 -52.57 -8.18
C GLU A 149 2.46 -51.68 -8.88
N LYS A 150 1.68 -52.22 -9.82
CA LYS A 150 0.54 -51.52 -10.43
C LYS A 150 -0.53 -51.15 -9.41
N ALA A 151 -0.87 -52.05 -8.49
CA ALA A 151 -1.82 -51.77 -7.41
C ALA A 151 -1.35 -50.59 -6.53
N LYS A 152 -0.05 -50.56 -6.22
CA LYS A 152 0.56 -49.48 -5.43
C LYS A 152 0.58 -48.15 -6.18
N LEU A 153 0.91 -48.15 -7.48
CA LEU A 153 0.89 -46.95 -8.32
C LEU A 153 -0.53 -46.38 -8.47
N ILE A 154 -1.53 -47.24 -8.67
CA ILE A 154 -2.96 -46.84 -8.72
C ILE A 154 -3.39 -46.23 -7.38
N LYS A 155 -3.01 -46.84 -6.25
CA LYS A 155 -3.34 -46.32 -4.92
C LYS A 155 -2.70 -44.94 -4.68
N ASN A 156 -1.42 -44.78 -5.06
CA ASN A 156 -0.73 -43.49 -4.95
C ASN A 156 -1.34 -42.43 -5.87
N LEU A 157 -1.74 -42.81 -7.08
CA LEU A 157 -2.44 -41.93 -8.02
C LEU A 157 -3.75 -41.42 -7.43
N LEU A 158 -4.58 -42.31 -6.87
CA LEU A 158 -5.85 -41.95 -6.24
C LEU A 158 -5.66 -41.03 -5.02
N ASN A 159 -4.66 -41.32 -4.18
CA ASN A 159 -4.31 -40.46 -3.05
C ASN A 159 -3.88 -39.06 -3.51
N ASN A 160 -3.08 -38.97 -4.57
CA ASN A 160 -2.66 -37.68 -5.12
C ASN A 160 -3.81 -36.92 -5.79
N VAL A 161 -4.77 -37.62 -6.40
CA VAL A 161 -6.01 -37.01 -6.91
C VAL A 161 -6.85 -36.43 -5.78
N GLU A 162 -6.97 -37.12 -4.66
CA GLU A 162 -7.70 -36.62 -3.47
C GLU A 162 -7.00 -35.39 -2.86
N ILE A 163 -5.68 -35.45 -2.68
CA ILE A 163 -4.87 -34.31 -2.21
C ILE A 163 -5.02 -33.12 -3.15
N THR A 164 -4.87 -33.32 -4.46
CA THR A 164 -5.02 -32.26 -5.46
C THR A 164 -6.43 -31.66 -5.43
N SER A 165 -7.46 -32.49 -5.26
CA SER A 165 -8.85 -32.02 -5.17
C SER A 165 -9.10 -31.18 -3.91
N SER A 166 -8.49 -31.54 -2.78
CA SER A 166 -8.52 -30.71 -1.57
C SER A 166 -7.84 -29.35 -1.80
N LEU A 167 -6.66 -29.35 -2.40
CA LEU A 167 -5.91 -28.11 -2.71
C LEU A 167 -6.67 -27.20 -3.68
N LEU A 168 -7.37 -27.76 -4.66
CA LEU A 168 -8.23 -27.00 -5.58
C LEU A 168 -9.41 -26.35 -4.85
N ASN A 169 -10.02 -27.06 -3.89
CA ASN A 169 -11.07 -26.48 -3.04
C ASN A 169 -10.55 -25.37 -2.14
N ASP A 170 -9.37 -25.54 -1.55
CA ASP A 170 -8.72 -24.48 -0.75
C ASP A 170 -8.43 -23.25 -1.61
N LEU A 171 -7.88 -23.46 -2.81
CA LEU A 171 -7.64 -22.39 -3.77
C LEU A 171 -8.95 -21.69 -4.11
N LYS A 172 -10.02 -22.43 -4.45
CA LYS A 172 -11.36 -21.90 -4.76
C LYS A 172 -11.90 -21.01 -3.63
N ASN A 173 -11.87 -21.50 -2.40
CA ASN A 173 -12.37 -20.82 -1.21
C ASN A 173 -11.53 -19.61 -0.77
N THR A 174 -10.29 -19.51 -1.24
CA THR A 174 -9.37 -18.41 -0.88
C THR A 174 -9.97 -17.02 -1.17
N ARG A 175 -10.80 -16.87 -2.20
CA ARG A 175 -11.46 -15.59 -2.51
C ARG A 175 -12.40 -15.14 -1.39
N GLU A 176 -13.29 -16.02 -0.96
CA GLU A 176 -14.29 -15.70 0.05
C GLU A 176 -13.64 -15.53 1.43
N SER A 177 -12.64 -16.34 1.76
CA SER A 177 -11.89 -16.18 3.01
C SER A 177 -11.13 -14.85 3.05
N SER A 178 -10.46 -14.47 1.95
CA SER A 178 -9.69 -13.23 1.86
C SER A 178 -10.59 -11.99 1.98
N LEU A 179 -11.77 -11.99 1.35
CA LEU A 179 -12.72 -10.88 1.48
C LEU A 179 -13.27 -10.77 2.91
N LYS A 180 -13.55 -11.89 3.58
CA LYS A 180 -13.97 -11.90 5.00
C LYS A 180 -12.87 -11.41 5.94
N GLU A 181 -11.63 -11.86 5.73
CA GLU A 181 -10.46 -11.38 6.48
C GLU A 181 -10.32 -9.85 6.34
N MET A 182 -10.49 -9.34 5.12
CA MET A 182 -10.45 -7.89 4.84
C MET A 182 -11.58 -7.11 5.55
N GLU A 183 -12.82 -7.59 5.50
CA GLU A 183 -13.94 -6.96 6.20
C GLU A 183 -13.72 -6.93 7.71
N GLN A 184 -13.20 -8.02 8.27
CA GLN A 184 -12.89 -8.10 9.69
C GLN A 184 -11.77 -7.13 10.06
N PHE A 185 -10.72 -7.04 9.24
CA PHE A 185 -9.63 -6.09 9.42
C PHE A 185 -10.14 -4.64 9.42
N LEU A 186 -10.95 -4.26 8.43
CA LEU A 186 -11.51 -2.91 8.33
C LEU A 186 -12.40 -2.57 9.53
N LYS A 187 -13.20 -3.53 10.03
CA LYS A 187 -14.00 -3.36 11.25
C LYS A 187 -13.13 -3.08 12.47
N VAL A 188 -12.03 -3.81 12.64
CA VAL A 188 -11.09 -3.57 13.76
C VAL A 188 -10.50 -2.16 13.67
N LYS A 189 -10.09 -1.72 12.47
CA LYS A 189 -9.55 -0.36 12.28
C LYS A 189 -10.59 0.72 12.56
N LEU A 190 -11.84 0.53 12.15
CA LEU A 190 -12.92 1.46 12.44
C LEU A 190 -13.14 1.58 13.97
N GLU A 191 -13.07 0.46 14.68
CA GLU A 191 -13.17 0.47 16.15
C GLU A 191 -11.97 1.18 16.80
N ASP A 192 -10.76 1.00 16.28
CA ASP A 192 -9.57 1.75 16.72
C ASP A 192 -9.76 3.26 16.53
N LEU A 193 -10.28 3.69 15.37
CA LEU A 193 -10.60 5.10 15.12
C LEU A 193 -11.63 5.61 16.14
N LYS A 194 -12.72 4.86 16.36
CA LYS A 194 -13.75 5.19 17.36
C LYS A 194 -13.12 5.35 18.75
N ASN A 195 -12.24 4.44 19.15
CA ASN A 195 -11.54 4.48 20.43
C ASN A 195 -10.63 5.71 20.57
N THR A 196 -9.92 6.10 19.50
CA THR A 196 -9.09 7.33 19.56
C THR A 196 -9.94 8.59 19.72
N MET A 197 -11.18 8.58 19.20
CA MET A 197 -12.13 9.70 19.27
C MET A 197 -12.84 9.80 20.62
N LEU A 198 -12.84 8.74 21.45
CA LEU A 198 -13.44 8.77 22.80
C LEU A 198 -12.84 9.87 23.67
N ARG A 199 -11.55 10.17 23.51
CA ARG A 199 -10.90 11.26 24.26
C ARG A 199 -11.50 12.63 23.95
N GLU A 200 -11.88 12.89 22.70
CA GLU A 200 -12.53 14.16 22.31
C GLU A 200 -13.94 14.26 22.91
N LYS A 201 -14.66 13.14 22.94
CA LYS A 201 -15.95 13.02 23.64
C LYS A 201 -15.82 13.36 25.13
N ASP A 202 -14.82 12.81 25.81
CA ASP A 202 -14.60 13.08 27.23
C ASP A 202 -14.20 14.53 27.52
N ILE A 203 -13.38 15.14 26.66
CA ILE A 203 -12.99 16.56 26.76
C ILE A 203 -14.21 17.47 26.59
N PHE A 204 -15.06 17.20 25.61
CA PHE A 204 -16.30 17.96 25.40
C PHE A 204 -17.22 17.85 26.62
N TYR A 205 -17.42 16.64 27.15
CA TYR A 205 -18.26 16.44 28.32
C TYR A 205 -17.73 17.14 29.58
N ASP A 206 -16.41 17.11 29.81
CA ASP A 206 -15.79 17.86 30.91
C ASP A 206 -15.95 19.38 30.76
N TYR A 207 -15.81 19.89 29.52
CA TYR A 207 -15.99 21.31 29.22
C TYR A 207 -17.44 21.77 29.47
N VAL A 208 -18.42 21.03 28.95
CA VAL A 208 -19.84 21.35 29.14
C VAL A 208 -20.22 21.29 30.63
N TYR A 209 -19.74 20.28 31.35
CA TYR A 209 -19.98 20.15 32.78
C TYR A 209 -19.41 21.33 33.58
N LYS A 210 -18.19 21.79 33.25
CA LYS A 210 -17.57 22.97 33.89
C LYS A 210 -18.33 24.27 33.58
N LEU A 211 -18.86 24.41 32.36
CA LEU A 211 -19.70 25.56 31.99
C LEU A 211 -21.03 25.56 32.76
N LEU A 212 -21.71 24.40 32.85
CA LEU A 212 -22.94 24.24 33.63
C LEU A 212 -22.72 24.64 35.09
N LEU A 213 -21.66 24.13 35.72
CA LEU A 213 -21.30 24.48 37.09
C LEU A 213 -21.00 25.97 37.26
N ALA A 214 -20.30 26.59 36.31
CA ALA A 214 -20.00 28.02 36.38
C ALA A 214 -21.27 28.88 36.24
N GLN A 215 -22.22 28.48 35.39
CA GLN A 215 -23.47 29.21 35.20
C GLN A 215 -24.42 29.06 36.38
N ILE A 216 -24.59 27.85 36.92
CA ILE A 216 -25.45 27.64 38.10
C ILE A 216 -24.90 28.40 39.31
N ARG A 217 -23.58 28.41 39.51
CA ARG A 217 -22.93 29.22 40.56
C ARG A 217 -23.11 30.72 40.36
N ASN A 218 -23.07 31.21 39.12
CA ASN A 218 -23.32 32.62 38.83
C ASN A 218 -24.79 32.99 39.06
N GLN A 219 -25.73 32.07 38.87
CA GLN A 219 -27.15 32.30 39.13
C GLN A 219 -27.46 32.40 40.63
N GLU A 220 -26.80 31.57 41.45
CA GLU A 220 -26.90 31.66 42.92
C GLU A 220 -26.25 32.94 43.50
N GLU A 221 -25.26 33.51 42.81
CA GLU A 221 -24.71 34.83 43.17
C GLU A 221 -25.63 36.01 42.75
N ILE A 222 -26.59 35.77 41.85
CA ILE A 222 -27.54 36.75 41.29
C ILE A 222 -28.97 36.38 41.75
N GLU A 223 -29.19 36.24 43.06
CA GLU A 223 -30.54 36.06 43.65
C GLU A 223 -31.43 37.33 43.55
N SER A 224 -31.11 38.33 42.72
CA SER A 224 -31.83 39.62 42.70
C SER A 224 -32.60 39.97 41.42
N GLU A 225 -32.61 39.15 40.36
CA GLU A 225 -33.42 39.44 39.18
C GLU A 225 -34.21 38.20 38.72
N GLU A 226 -35.52 38.24 38.98
CA GLU A 226 -36.53 37.33 38.46
C GLU A 226 -36.56 37.44 36.92
N ASP A 227 -35.80 36.59 36.19
CA ASP A 227 -36.11 36.10 34.82
C ASP A 227 -34.93 35.35 34.12
N PHE A 228 -33.99 34.72 34.85
CA PHE A 228 -32.94 33.91 34.20
C PHE A 228 -33.27 32.40 34.23
N ASN A 229 -33.67 31.84 33.07
CA ASN A 229 -33.95 30.40 32.91
C ASN A 229 -32.74 29.69 32.26
N ILE A 230 -32.04 28.81 33.00
CA ILE A 230 -30.91 28.02 32.49
C ILE A 230 -31.33 27.20 31.26
N GLU A 231 -32.56 26.67 31.21
CA GLU A 231 -33.02 25.82 30.11
C GLU A 231 -33.11 26.58 28.77
N GLU A 232 -33.34 27.89 28.79
CA GLU A 232 -33.41 28.73 27.59
C GLU A 232 -32.00 29.15 27.10
N TYR A 233 -31.05 29.31 28.03
CA TYR A 233 -29.67 29.70 27.74
C TYR A 233 -28.81 28.49 27.31
N PHE A 234 -29.05 27.33 27.91
CA PHE A 234 -28.34 26.07 27.66
C PHE A 234 -29.12 25.20 26.67
N ASN A 235 -29.24 25.70 25.43
CA ASN A 235 -29.92 24.97 24.36
C ASN A 235 -29.09 23.73 23.96
N VAL A 236 -29.57 22.55 24.38
CA VAL A 236 -28.93 21.26 24.15
C VAL A 236 -28.68 20.99 22.67
N ASN A 237 -29.55 21.48 21.77
CA ASN A 237 -29.36 21.32 20.32
C ASN A 237 -28.17 22.13 19.81
N LYS A 238 -27.97 23.38 20.29
CA LYS A 238 -26.80 24.20 19.92
C LYS A 238 -25.49 23.60 20.43
N LEU A 239 -25.51 22.98 21.61
CA LEU A 239 -24.35 22.25 22.15
C LEU A 239 -24.05 21.00 21.34
N GLY A 240 -25.10 20.29 20.90
CA GLY A 240 -24.97 19.19 19.95
C GLY A 240 -24.32 19.62 18.63
N GLU A 241 -24.76 20.75 18.05
CA GLU A 241 -24.15 21.31 16.83
C GLU A 241 -22.67 21.68 17.03
N GLN A 242 -22.32 22.32 18.15
CA GLN A 242 -20.92 22.63 18.48
C GLN A 242 -20.08 21.36 18.68
N PHE A 243 -20.67 20.31 19.26
CA PHE A 243 -20.00 19.03 19.41
C PHE A 243 -19.74 18.38 18.05
N ALA A 244 -20.74 18.34 17.17
CA ALA A 244 -20.62 17.82 15.82
C ALA A 244 -19.50 18.54 15.04
N LEU A 245 -19.46 19.88 15.09
CA LEU A 245 -18.41 20.67 14.43
C LEU A 245 -16.99 20.38 14.98
N ASN A 246 -16.86 20.13 16.27
CA ASN A 246 -15.58 19.76 16.88
C ASN A 246 -15.16 18.33 16.51
N LEU A 247 -16.11 17.42 16.42
CA LEU A 247 -15.88 16.06 15.94
C LEU A 247 -15.46 16.06 14.47
N ASP A 248 -16.13 16.82 13.61
CA ASP A 248 -15.80 16.94 12.19
C ASP A 248 -14.35 17.37 11.97
N LYS A 249 -13.92 18.46 12.63
CA LYS A 249 -12.52 18.94 12.54
C LYS A 249 -11.51 17.91 13.03
N SER A 250 -11.85 17.19 14.11
CA SER A 250 -10.97 16.17 14.69
C SER A 250 -10.87 14.95 13.78
N LEU A 251 -12.00 14.54 13.17
CA LEU A 251 -12.06 13.46 12.19
C LEU A 251 -11.29 13.81 10.92
N GLU A 252 -11.44 15.02 10.39
CA GLU A 252 -10.71 15.50 9.21
C GLU A 252 -9.19 15.44 9.43
N THR A 253 -8.72 15.93 10.58
CA THR A 253 -7.29 15.92 10.94
C THR A 253 -6.74 14.50 11.09
N ARG A 254 -7.53 13.57 11.61
CA ARG A 254 -7.11 12.17 11.84
C ARG A 254 -7.34 11.26 10.64
N SER A 255 -8.16 11.68 9.68
CA SER A 255 -8.54 10.88 8.52
C SER A 255 -7.36 10.51 7.64
N MET A 256 -6.49 11.47 7.31
CA MET A 256 -5.33 11.20 6.46
C MET A 256 -4.42 10.16 7.10
N ALA A 257 -4.13 10.30 8.40
CA ALA A 257 -3.32 9.34 9.15
C ALA A 257 -3.99 7.96 9.27
N PHE A 258 -5.31 7.93 9.45
CA PHE A 258 -6.09 6.71 9.48
C PHE A 258 -6.07 5.99 8.13
N GLN A 259 -6.25 6.74 7.05
CA GLN A 259 -6.24 6.24 5.69
C GLN A 259 -4.86 5.70 5.32
N ASP A 260 -3.78 6.43 5.63
CA ASP A 260 -2.39 5.98 5.43
C ASP A 260 -2.01 4.76 6.28
N GLY A 261 -2.59 4.64 7.47
CA GLY A 261 -2.45 3.45 8.31
C GLY A 261 -3.12 2.23 7.69
N ILE A 262 -4.36 2.38 7.18
CA ILE A 262 -5.09 1.28 6.52
C ILE A 262 -4.38 0.85 5.22
N ILE A 263 -4.13 1.79 4.30
CA ILE A 263 -2.84 1.91 3.62
C ILE A 263 -1.86 0.74 3.73
N ARG A 264 -0.85 1.02 4.55
CA ARG A 264 0.28 0.17 4.82
C ARG A 264 -0.12 -1.23 5.28
N ASP A 265 -1.12 -1.31 6.16
CA ASP A 265 -1.53 -2.59 6.74
C ASP A 265 -2.28 -3.45 5.69
N MET A 266 -2.93 -2.85 4.68
CA MET A 266 -3.51 -3.56 3.53
C MET A 266 -2.47 -4.13 2.59
N GLU A 267 -1.26 -3.54 2.52
CA GLU A 267 -0.15 -4.13 1.77
C GLU A 267 0.25 -5.48 2.39
N GLU A 268 0.25 -5.58 3.72
CA GLU A 268 0.52 -6.82 4.46
C GLU A 268 -0.58 -7.86 4.21
N VAL A 269 -1.85 -7.46 4.27
CA VAL A 269 -2.99 -8.35 3.97
C VAL A 269 -2.91 -8.88 2.53
N SER A 270 -2.56 -8.02 1.56
CA SER A 270 -2.37 -8.44 0.17
C SER A 270 -1.22 -9.41 0.00
N ALA A 271 -0.09 -9.14 0.65
CA ALA A 271 1.06 -10.02 0.64
C ALA A 271 0.74 -11.40 1.24
N ASP A 272 -0.06 -11.45 2.31
CA ASP A 272 -0.53 -12.70 2.91
C ASP A 272 -1.48 -13.48 1.97
N ILE A 273 -2.44 -12.79 1.35
CA ILE A 273 -3.34 -13.41 0.36
C ILE A 273 -2.54 -14.02 -0.80
N VAL A 274 -1.61 -13.26 -1.36
CA VAL A 274 -0.78 -13.73 -2.47
C VAL A 274 0.14 -14.86 -2.01
N GLY A 275 0.73 -14.77 -0.81
CA GLY A 275 1.54 -15.83 -0.22
C GLY A 275 0.77 -17.14 -0.03
N LYS A 276 -0.48 -17.08 0.45
CA LYS A 276 -1.39 -18.24 0.53
C LYS A 276 -1.63 -18.84 -0.86
N MET A 277 -1.92 -18.01 -1.86
CA MET A 277 -2.15 -18.47 -3.24
C MET A 277 -0.90 -19.09 -3.88
N GLN A 278 0.28 -18.48 -3.67
CA GLN A 278 1.55 -19.02 -4.13
C GLN A 278 1.86 -20.37 -3.48
N ASN A 279 1.64 -20.51 -2.18
CA ASN A 279 1.85 -21.76 -1.46
C ASN A 279 0.89 -22.86 -1.96
N CYS A 280 -0.41 -22.57 -2.12
CA CYS A 280 -1.36 -23.52 -2.70
C CYS A 280 -0.97 -23.92 -4.13
N THR A 281 -0.54 -22.96 -4.96
CA THR A 281 -0.11 -23.22 -6.35
C THR A 281 1.15 -24.07 -6.39
N LEU A 282 2.11 -23.84 -5.50
CA LEU A 282 3.32 -24.64 -5.35
C LEU A 282 2.99 -26.09 -4.95
N GLN A 283 2.06 -26.28 -4.02
CA GLN A 283 1.61 -27.61 -3.61
C GLN A 283 0.90 -28.34 -4.75
N LEU A 284 0.08 -27.64 -5.55
CA LEU A 284 -0.53 -28.19 -6.76
C LEU A 284 0.53 -28.60 -7.79
N MET A 285 1.54 -27.75 -8.04
CA MET A 285 2.64 -28.06 -8.95
C MET A 285 3.39 -29.33 -8.52
N ASN A 286 3.70 -29.45 -7.23
CA ASN A 286 4.34 -30.65 -6.67
C ASN A 286 3.45 -31.89 -6.86
N SER A 287 2.15 -31.77 -6.58
CA SER A 287 1.22 -32.88 -6.75
C SER A 287 1.08 -33.32 -8.21
N PHE A 288 1.03 -32.37 -9.16
CA PHE A 288 1.06 -32.69 -10.60
C PHE A 288 2.36 -33.37 -11.02
N SER A 289 3.51 -32.96 -10.47
CA SER A 289 4.79 -33.62 -10.73
C SER A 289 4.78 -35.08 -10.25
N GLU A 290 4.25 -35.34 -9.04
CA GLU A 290 4.13 -36.70 -8.52
C GLU A 290 3.13 -37.55 -9.32
N ILE A 291 1.98 -36.98 -9.70
CA ILE A 291 1.00 -37.64 -10.57
C ILE A 291 1.64 -38.00 -11.91
N HIS A 292 2.39 -37.09 -12.52
CA HIS A 292 3.07 -37.33 -13.80
C HIS A 292 4.11 -38.46 -13.68
N GLN A 293 4.89 -38.50 -12.59
CA GLN A 293 5.82 -39.59 -12.33
C GLN A 293 5.12 -40.94 -12.15
N ASN A 294 4.02 -40.96 -11.39
CA ASN A 294 3.21 -42.18 -11.20
C ASN A 294 2.60 -42.66 -12.51
N LEU A 295 2.07 -41.76 -13.35
CA LEU A 295 1.51 -42.10 -14.65
C LEU A 295 2.56 -42.62 -15.63
N THR A 296 3.76 -42.03 -15.64
CA THR A 296 4.87 -42.47 -16.51
C THR A 296 5.27 -43.90 -16.14
N ARG A 297 5.46 -44.18 -14.84
CA ARG A 297 5.74 -45.54 -14.36
C ARG A 297 4.60 -46.52 -14.66
N LEU A 298 3.34 -46.08 -14.52
CA LEU A 298 2.19 -46.92 -14.84
C LEU A 298 2.14 -47.24 -16.35
N LEU A 299 2.53 -46.29 -17.19
CA LEU A 299 2.60 -46.46 -18.64
C LEU A 299 3.70 -47.46 -19.04
N ASP A 300 4.87 -47.39 -18.41
CA ASP A 300 5.96 -48.36 -18.59
C ASP A 300 5.53 -49.77 -18.16
N GLU A 301 4.88 -49.91 -17.00
CA GLU A 301 4.38 -51.19 -16.49
C GLU A 301 3.21 -51.76 -17.34
N SER A 302 2.47 -50.91 -18.05
CA SER A 302 1.33 -51.28 -18.88
C SER A 302 1.65 -51.39 -20.38
N GLU A 303 2.93 -51.38 -20.78
CA GLU A 303 3.36 -51.37 -22.20
C GLU A 303 2.76 -52.51 -23.05
N ASN A 304 2.41 -53.64 -22.43
CA ASN A 304 1.81 -54.81 -23.09
C ASN A 304 0.28 -54.96 -22.91
N GLU A 305 -0.40 -53.94 -22.38
CA GLU A 305 -1.84 -53.95 -22.12
C GLU A 305 -2.67 -53.35 -23.28
N ASP A 306 -3.98 -53.20 -23.05
CA ASP A 306 -4.94 -52.72 -24.05
C ASP A 306 -4.55 -51.32 -24.58
N GLN A 307 -4.66 -51.15 -25.90
CA GLN A 307 -4.23 -49.93 -26.59
C GLN A 307 -5.04 -48.70 -26.14
N ILE A 308 -6.30 -48.91 -25.71
CA ILE A 308 -7.17 -47.86 -25.17
C ILE A 308 -6.63 -47.32 -23.85
N LEU A 309 -6.14 -48.20 -22.96
CA LEU A 309 -5.54 -47.82 -21.68
C LEU A 309 -4.25 -47.03 -21.90
N LEU A 310 -3.37 -47.51 -22.79
CA LEU A 310 -2.12 -46.83 -23.13
C LEU A 310 -2.35 -45.43 -23.71
N GLN A 311 -3.32 -45.28 -24.63
CA GLN A 311 -3.69 -43.95 -25.14
C GLN A 311 -4.21 -43.04 -24.04
N ARG A 312 -5.02 -43.56 -23.11
CA ARG A 312 -5.57 -42.77 -22.00
C ARG A 312 -4.48 -42.33 -21.02
N LEU A 313 -3.58 -43.23 -20.65
CA LEU A 313 -2.44 -42.91 -19.76
C LEU A 313 -1.50 -41.88 -20.39
N ASN A 314 -1.24 -41.98 -21.69
CA ASN A 314 -0.40 -41.02 -22.40
C ASN A 314 -1.07 -39.63 -22.48
N GLN A 315 -2.38 -39.58 -22.78
CA GLN A 315 -3.14 -38.33 -22.73
C GLN A 315 -3.11 -37.69 -21.34
N CYS A 316 -3.28 -38.48 -20.29
CA CYS A 316 -3.18 -38.02 -18.92
C CYS A 316 -1.77 -37.49 -18.59
N CYS A 317 -0.70 -38.18 -19.00
CA CYS A 317 0.68 -37.71 -18.82
C CYS A 317 0.90 -36.32 -19.42
N ILE A 318 0.47 -36.11 -20.67
CA ILE A 318 0.63 -34.83 -21.39
C ILE A 318 -0.18 -33.72 -20.71
N LYS A 319 -1.44 -34.00 -20.33
CA LYS A 319 -2.29 -33.02 -19.65
C LYS A 319 -1.75 -32.64 -18.28
N THR A 320 -1.27 -33.61 -17.49
CA THR A 320 -0.67 -33.34 -16.18
C THR A 320 0.63 -32.54 -16.30
N ALA A 321 1.49 -32.84 -17.29
CA ALA A 321 2.69 -32.04 -17.54
C ALA A 321 2.33 -30.59 -17.88
N LYS A 322 1.32 -30.37 -18.74
CA LYS A 322 0.83 -29.03 -19.07
C LYS A 322 0.25 -28.29 -17.86
N LEU A 323 -0.47 -28.98 -16.97
CA LEU A 323 -0.99 -28.38 -15.73
C LEU A 323 0.12 -28.01 -14.75
N ARG A 324 1.20 -28.80 -14.68
CA ARG A 324 2.40 -28.46 -13.91
C ARG A 324 3.04 -27.18 -14.45
N ASP A 325 3.26 -27.10 -15.76
CA ASP A 325 3.87 -25.92 -16.38
C ASP A 325 2.96 -24.68 -16.21
N GLN A 326 1.64 -24.85 -16.29
CA GLN A 326 0.67 -23.79 -15.98
C GLN A 326 0.69 -23.37 -14.50
N ALA A 327 0.91 -24.30 -13.57
CA ALA A 327 1.05 -23.95 -12.15
C ALA A 327 2.33 -23.14 -11.91
N GLU A 328 3.42 -23.45 -12.62
CA GLU A 328 4.65 -22.64 -12.61
C GLU A 328 4.40 -21.24 -13.19
N GLU A 329 3.66 -21.14 -14.30
CA GLU A 329 3.23 -19.86 -14.90
C GLU A 329 2.37 -19.03 -13.95
N VAL A 330 1.37 -19.64 -13.29
CA VAL A 330 0.52 -18.96 -12.29
C VAL A 330 1.38 -18.49 -11.12
N MET A 331 2.32 -19.30 -10.64
CA MET A 331 3.23 -18.92 -9.55
C MET A 331 4.11 -17.71 -9.92
N LEU A 332 4.58 -17.64 -11.17
CA LEU A 332 5.34 -16.50 -11.71
C LEU A 332 4.46 -15.26 -11.91
N THR A 333 3.20 -15.44 -12.33
CA THR A 333 2.23 -14.37 -12.55
C THR A 333 1.70 -13.78 -11.23
N LEU A 334 1.78 -14.54 -10.13
CA LEU A 334 1.53 -14.05 -8.76
C LEU A 334 2.61 -13.08 -8.25
N ALA A 335 3.48 -12.53 -9.11
CA ALA A 335 4.26 -11.32 -8.86
C ALA A 335 3.31 -10.10 -8.78
N TRP A 336 2.55 -10.05 -7.69
CA TRP A 336 1.37 -9.20 -7.51
C TRP A 336 1.64 -7.69 -7.56
N GLN A 337 2.85 -7.25 -7.17
CA GLN A 337 3.20 -5.83 -7.16
C GLN A 337 3.22 -5.24 -8.57
N ASP A 338 3.81 -5.93 -9.54
CA ASP A 338 3.91 -5.41 -10.91
C ASP A 338 2.54 -5.31 -11.58
N ILE A 339 1.65 -6.29 -11.38
CA ILE A 339 0.30 -6.30 -11.97
C ILE A 339 -0.60 -5.21 -11.35
N LEU A 340 -0.55 -5.01 -10.03
CA LEU A 340 -1.31 -3.95 -9.38
C LEU A 340 -0.83 -2.56 -9.80
N VAL A 341 0.49 -2.37 -9.88
CA VAL A 341 1.09 -1.10 -10.33
C VAL A 341 0.63 -0.75 -11.75
N GLU A 342 0.58 -1.70 -12.68
CA GLU A 342 0.09 -1.41 -14.05
C GLU A 342 -1.41 -1.08 -14.08
N LYS A 343 -2.24 -1.75 -13.27
CA LYS A 343 -3.67 -1.40 -13.20
C LYS A 343 -3.88 -0.01 -12.62
N ARG A 344 -3.11 0.37 -11.59
CA ARG A 344 -3.18 1.69 -10.96
C ARG A 344 -2.60 2.79 -11.82
N TRP A 345 -1.61 2.46 -12.65
CA TRP A 345 -1.07 3.39 -13.63
C TRP A 345 -2.17 3.97 -14.52
N GLY A 346 -3.05 3.13 -15.09
CA GLY A 346 -4.15 3.60 -15.93
C GLY A 346 -5.17 4.50 -15.21
N GLU A 347 -5.31 4.39 -13.89
CA GLU A 347 -6.17 5.27 -13.10
C GLU A 347 -5.49 6.62 -12.79
N ILE A 348 -4.19 6.58 -12.48
CA ILE A 348 -3.37 7.77 -12.27
C ILE A 348 -3.25 8.58 -13.57
N GLU A 349 -3.13 7.92 -14.73
CA GLU A 349 -3.14 8.60 -16.04
C GLU A 349 -4.37 9.51 -16.21
N ASN A 350 -5.56 9.05 -15.81
CA ASN A 350 -6.78 9.87 -15.89
C ASN A 350 -6.73 11.12 -15.01
N GLN A 351 -6.08 11.04 -13.84
CA GLN A 351 -5.90 12.19 -12.96
C GLN A 351 -4.84 13.15 -13.51
N LEU A 352 -3.75 12.62 -14.08
CA LEU A 352 -2.73 13.43 -14.76
C LEU A 352 -3.33 14.20 -15.93
N LEU A 353 -4.29 13.62 -16.66
CA LEU A 353 -5.05 14.32 -17.69
C LEU A 353 -5.85 15.51 -17.12
N ALA A 354 -6.52 15.34 -15.99
CA ALA A 354 -7.25 16.44 -15.34
C ALA A 354 -6.32 17.58 -14.90
N ILE A 355 -5.14 17.25 -14.35
CA ILE A 355 -4.12 18.25 -13.98
C ILE A 355 -3.62 18.98 -15.23
N ARG A 356 -3.35 18.25 -16.31
CA ARG A 356 -2.93 18.82 -17.61
C ARG A 356 -3.97 19.80 -18.16
N GLU A 357 -5.25 19.46 -18.08
CA GLU A 357 -6.33 20.36 -18.51
C GLU A 357 -6.38 21.65 -17.68
N GLN A 358 -6.26 21.54 -16.34
CA GLN A 358 -6.24 22.71 -15.45
C GLN A 358 -5.03 23.62 -15.68
N VAL A 359 -3.85 23.03 -15.90
CA VAL A 359 -2.63 23.79 -16.19
C VAL A 359 -2.75 24.50 -17.54
N ASN A 360 -3.21 23.81 -18.59
CA ASN A 360 -3.37 24.40 -19.93
C ASN A 360 -4.42 25.51 -19.98
N GLN A 361 -5.43 25.49 -19.11
CA GLN A 361 -6.39 26.59 -18.97
C GLN A 361 -5.80 27.82 -18.24
N SER A 362 -4.71 27.63 -17.49
CA SER A 362 -4.12 28.64 -16.62
C SER A 362 -2.86 29.31 -17.20
N VAL A 363 -2.38 28.84 -18.36
CA VAL A 363 -1.12 29.25 -18.97
C VAL A 363 -1.38 29.91 -20.34
N GLU A 364 -0.65 30.98 -20.62
CA GLU A 364 -0.73 31.71 -21.90
C GLU A 364 -0.04 30.92 -23.04
N GLU A 365 -0.54 31.09 -24.27
CA GLU A 365 -0.05 30.36 -25.46
C GLU A 365 1.43 30.63 -25.76
N ASP A 366 1.93 31.84 -25.46
CA ASP A 366 3.34 32.23 -25.62
C ASP A 366 4.31 31.36 -24.80
N VAL A 367 3.87 30.90 -23.61
CA VAL A 367 4.69 30.00 -22.75
C VAL A 367 4.77 28.61 -23.36
N ILE A 368 3.68 28.14 -23.97
CA ILE A 368 3.62 26.85 -24.66
C ILE A 368 4.53 26.87 -25.89
N GLU A 369 4.56 27.99 -26.63
CA GLU A 369 5.46 28.16 -27.77
C GLU A 369 6.94 28.19 -27.36
N TYR A 370 7.27 28.87 -26.25
CA TYR A 370 8.63 28.85 -25.70
C TYR A 370 9.10 27.42 -25.38
N ILE A 371 8.25 26.62 -24.72
CA ILE A 371 8.57 25.23 -24.36
C ILE A 371 8.72 24.37 -25.61
N ARG A 372 7.88 24.57 -26.62
CA ARG A 372 8.01 23.88 -27.90
C ARG A 372 9.38 24.11 -28.52
N ASN A 373 9.81 25.37 -28.60
CA ASN A 373 11.12 25.72 -29.18
C ASN A 373 12.26 25.09 -28.37
N PHE A 374 12.16 25.10 -27.04
CA PHE A 374 13.12 24.43 -26.17
C PHE A 374 13.21 22.91 -26.44
N ILE A 375 12.09 22.22 -26.61
CA ILE A 375 12.07 20.78 -26.92
C ILE A 375 12.65 20.50 -28.31
N GLU A 376 12.39 21.36 -29.30
CA GLU A 376 12.98 21.22 -30.64
C GLU A 376 14.51 21.37 -30.64
N GLU A 377 15.06 22.21 -29.75
CA GLU A 377 16.51 22.34 -29.56
C GLU A 377 17.11 21.08 -28.91
N GLU A 378 16.45 20.53 -27.89
CA GLU A 378 16.92 19.35 -27.15
C GLU A 378 16.74 18.04 -27.93
N ILE A 379 15.69 17.94 -28.76
CA ILE A 379 15.35 16.76 -29.56
C ILE A 379 15.23 17.18 -31.03
N PRO A 380 16.33 17.15 -31.81
CA PRO A 380 16.35 17.66 -33.18
C PRO A 380 15.34 16.98 -34.12
N SER A 381 14.94 15.74 -33.83
CA SER A 381 13.95 14.99 -34.61
C SER A 381 12.50 15.36 -34.28
N PHE A 382 12.24 16.18 -33.25
CA PHE A 382 10.91 16.49 -32.75
C PHE A 382 10.08 17.39 -33.68
N GLY A 383 10.70 18.41 -34.27
CA GLY A 383 9.99 19.38 -35.13
C GLY A 383 9.32 18.73 -36.36
N ALA A 384 9.88 17.65 -36.89
CA ALA A 384 9.28 16.89 -38.00
C ALA A 384 8.01 16.11 -37.58
N GLU A 385 7.92 15.70 -36.31
CA GLU A 385 6.79 14.95 -35.77
C GLU A 385 5.57 15.85 -35.52
N MET A 386 5.80 17.11 -35.13
CA MET A 386 4.75 18.10 -34.89
C MET A 386 3.90 18.42 -36.13
N GLN A 387 4.51 18.31 -37.32
CA GLN A 387 3.83 18.61 -38.59
C GLN A 387 2.92 17.47 -39.06
N ASN A 388 3.01 16.29 -38.44
CA ASN A 388 2.22 15.13 -38.80
C ASN A 388 0.97 15.03 -37.92
N GLN A 389 -0.23 15.15 -38.52
CA GLN A 389 -1.51 15.10 -37.81
C GLN A 389 -1.69 13.81 -36.99
N ASP A 390 -1.13 12.68 -37.45
CA ASP A 390 -1.21 11.39 -36.74
C ASP A 390 -0.29 11.32 -35.50
N ARG A 391 0.58 12.31 -35.32
CA ARG A 391 1.64 12.33 -34.28
C ARG A 391 1.56 13.55 -33.35
N GLY A 392 0.62 14.45 -33.60
CA GLY A 392 0.37 15.62 -32.76
C GLY A 392 -0.01 15.28 -31.31
N VAL A 393 -0.59 14.10 -31.06
CA VAL A 393 -0.92 13.63 -29.70
C VAL A 393 0.34 13.43 -28.86
N PHE A 394 1.36 12.79 -29.43
CA PHE A 394 2.65 12.59 -28.76
C PHE A 394 3.36 13.92 -28.51
N ALA A 395 3.43 14.78 -29.53
CA ALA A 395 4.10 16.07 -29.41
C ALA A 395 3.46 16.94 -28.32
N LYS A 396 2.12 16.95 -28.27
CA LYS A 396 1.38 17.64 -27.21
C LYS A 396 1.68 17.05 -25.83
N ALA A 397 1.67 15.73 -25.68
CA ALA A 397 1.96 15.09 -24.39
C ALA A 397 3.36 15.44 -23.85
N LEU A 398 4.37 15.53 -24.72
CA LEU A 398 5.72 15.92 -24.32
C LEU A 398 5.80 17.41 -23.92
N ILE A 399 5.16 18.29 -24.67
CA ILE A 399 5.07 19.73 -24.34
C ILE A 399 4.36 19.93 -23.00
N ASP A 400 3.24 19.23 -22.79
CA ASP A 400 2.47 19.30 -21.54
C ASP A 400 3.30 18.81 -20.34
N ALA A 401 4.07 17.71 -20.51
CA ALA A 401 4.94 17.19 -19.46
C ALA A 401 6.06 18.18 -19.09
N GLU A 402 6.73 18.77 -20.09
CA GLU A 402 7.78 19.76 -19.85
C GLU A 402 7.22 21.05 -19.24
N LEU A 403 6.04 21.50 -19.68
CA LEU A 403 5.35 22.66 -19.09
C LEU A 403 5.12 22.46 -17.59
N ILE A 404 4.62 21.29 -17.21
CA ILE A 404 4.29 21.00 -15.82
C ILE A 404 5.56 20.85 -14.97
N TYR A 405 6.64 20.29 -15.53
CA TYR A 405 7.96 20.28 -14.90
C TYR A 405 8.51 21.69 -14.65
N GLN A 406 8.44 22.58 -15.64
CA GLN A 406 8.95 23.96 -15.53
C GLN A 406 8.13 24.80 -14.55
N LEU A 407 6.80 24.62 -14.52
CA LEU A 407 5.92 25.30 -13.57
C LEU A 407 6.17 24.82 -12.13
N TYR A 408 6.34 23.51 -11.94
CA TYR A 408 6.70 22.94 -10.64
C TYR A 408 8.06 23.47 -10.14
N SER A 409 9.09 23.39 -10.97
CA SER A 409 10.44 23.89 -10.65
C SER A 409 10.46 25.39 -10.37
N GLY A 410 9.54 26.14 -11.00
CA GLY A 410 9.33 27.56 -10.77
C GLY A 410 8.42 27.91 -9.58
N ASN A 411 7.95 26.92 -8.81
CA ASN A 411 6.97 27.06 -7.72
C ASN A 411 5.69 27.82 -8.14
N LYS A 412 5.20 27.56 -9.36
CA LYS A 412 3.95 28.14 -9.89
C LYS A 412 2.84 27.09 -9.87
N LEU A 413 1.60 27.54 -9.65
CA LEU A 413 0.40 26.68 -9.58
C LEU A 413 0.50 25.56 -8.51
N SER A 414 1.09 25.85 -7.34
CA SER A 414 1.25 24.87 -6.25
C SER A 414 -0.08 24.31 -5.70
N GLU A 415 -1.20 24.98 -5.95
CA GLU A 415 -2.54 24.50 -5.61
C GLU A 415 -2.98 23.31 -6.48
N VAL A 416 -2.46 23.26 -7.73
CA VAL A 416 -2.73 22.26 -8.76
C VAL A 416 -1.61 21.20 -8.79
N ILE A 417 -0.35 21.64 -8.86
CA ILE A 417 0.83 20.75 -8.87
C ILE A 417 1.39 20.69 -7.45
N ARG A 418 0.89 19.73 -6.67
CA ARG A 418 1.15 19.66 -5.22
C ARG A 418 2.47 18.99 -4.85
N ASP A 419 3.01 18.15 -5.72
CA ASP A 419 4.16 17.28 -5.45
C ASP A 419 4.94 16.96 -6.74
N GLY A 420 6.24 16.69 -6.64
CA GLY A 420 7.10 16.39 -7.79
C GLY A 420 6.80 15.03 -8.47
N SER A 421 6.05 14.14 -7.82
CA SER A 421 5.59 12.88 -8.42
C SER A 421 4.68 13.10 -9.64
N TYR A 422 3.89 14.18 -9.67
CA TYR A 422 3.04 14.50 -10.81
C TYR A 422 3.85 14.80 -12.09
N PRO A 423 4.76 15.81 -12.12
CA PRO A 423 5.58 16.06 -13.30
C PRO A 423 6.45 14.85 -13.67
N LEU A 424 6.94 14.09 -12.69
CA LEU A 424 7.70 12.86 -12.94
C LEU A 424 6.90 11.86 -13.77
N LEU A 425 5.67 11.57 -13.34
CA LEU A 425 4.83 10.58 -13.99
C LEU A 425 4.35 11.04 -15.38
N MET A 426 4.23 12.35 -15.62
CA MET A 426 3.80 12.88 -16.93
C MET A 426 4.80 12.60 -18.06
N PHE A 427 6.08 12.39 -17.76
CA PHE A 427 7.08 12.03 -18.77
C PHE A 427 6.94 10.59 -19.30
N ILE A 428 6.12 9.74 -18.66
CA ILE A 428 5.95 8.34 -19.08
C ILE A 428 5.11 8.26 -20.35
N GLU A 429 3.97 8.95 -20.41
CA GLU A 429 3.03 8.91 -21.54
C GLU A 429 3.70 9.15 -22.91
N PRO A 430 4.53 10.20 -23.13
CA PRO A 430 5.16 10.42 -24.43
C PRO A 430 6.13 9.28 -24.81
N VAL A 431 6.82 8.67 -23.83
CA VAL A 431 7.70 7.52 -24.07
C VAL A 431 6.88 6.27 -24.40
N ASP A 432 5.83 6.00 -23.64
CA ASP A 432 4.93 4.85 -23.79
C ASP A 432 4.27 4.85 -25.17
N TYR A 433 3.83 6.03 -25.65
CA TYR A 433 3.29 6.22 -26.98
C TYR A 433 4.28 5.80 -28.08
N LEU A 434 5.53 6.28 -28.02
CA LEU A 434 6.55 5.96 -29.03
C LEU A 434 6.97 4.49 -28.96
N VAL A 435 7.12 3.94 -27.76
CA VAL A 435 7.46 2.53 -27.53
C VAL A 435 6.43 1.61 -28.18
N ARG A 436 5.13 1.82 -27.93
CA ARG A 436 4.04 1.00 -28.49
C ARG A 436 3.98 1.06 -30.02
N ARG A 437 4.47 2.17 -30.61
CA ARG A 437 4.49 2.39 -32.06
C ARG A 437 5.71 1.74 -32.71
N ASN A 438 6.89 1.92 -32.11
CA ASN A 438 8.18 1.64 -32.74
C ASN A 438 8.78 0.28 -32.34
N ILE A 439 8.42 -0.26 -31.17
CA ILE A 439 8.94 -1.54 -30.69
C ILE A 439 7.91 -2.62 -30.94
N ARG A 440 8.30 -3.67 -31.69
CA ARG A 440 7.48 -4.86 -31.91
C ARG A 440 8.38 -6.09 -31.97
N ILE A 441 8.00 -7.12 -31.23
CA ILE A 441 8.65 -8.41 -31.33
C ILE A 441 8.08 -9.19 -32.52
N THR A 442 8.97 -9.77 -33.32
CA THR A 442 8.57 -10.65 -34.43
C THR A 442 8.07 -11.99 -33.88
N GLN A 443 7.33 -12.76 -34.69
CA GLN A 443 6.92 -14.11 -34.29
C GLN A 443 8.13 -15.03 -34.04
N GLU A 444 9.22 -14.79 -34.77
CA GLU A 444 10.50 -15.46 -34.57
C GLU A 444 11.14 -15.08 -33.23
N GLY A 445 11.13 -13.79 -32.87
CA GLY A 445 11.58 -13.32 -31.56
C GLY A 445 10.76 -13.91 -30.39
N LEU A 446 9.43 -14.04 -30.54
CA LEU A 446 8.57 -14.70 -29.54
C LEU A 446 8.90 -16.19 -29.36
N ASN A 447 9.17 -16.90 -30.46
CA ASN A 447 9.58 -18.30 -30.42
C ASN A 447 10.98 -18.45 -29.81
N ARG A 448 11.91 -17.57 -30.17
CA ARG A 448 13.27 -17.54 -29.60
C ARG A 448 13.22 -17.30 -28.10
N ARG A 449 12.45 -16.31 -27.64
CA ARG A 449 12.21 -16.06 -26.22
C ARG A 449 11.74 -17.32 -25.47
N ARG A 450 10.76 -18.05 -26.03
CA ARG A 450 10.25 -19.31 -25.43
C ARG A 450 11.31 -20.42 -25.37
N SER A 451 12.32 -20.36 -26.23
CA SER A 451 13.43 -21.32 -26.25
C SER A 451 14.62 -20.93 -25.37
N ILE A 452 14.62 -19.74 -24.76
CA ILE A 452 15.70 -19.30 -23.87
C ILE A 452 15.60 -20.08 -22.55
N ASP A 453 16.56 -20.97 -22.33
CA ASP A 453 16.76 -21.63 -21.03
C ASP A 453 17.91 -20.97 -20.27
N LEU A 454 17.56 -20.04 -19.38
CA LEU A 454 18.51 -19.32 -18.53
C LEU A 454 19.30 -20.23 -17.58
N ARG A 455 18.89 -21.50 -17.36
CA ARG A 455 19.64 -22.44 -16.53
C ARG A 455 20.92 -22.94 -17.22
N ASN A 456 20.94 -22.93 -18.56
CA ASN A 456 22.05 -23.44 -19.37
C ASN A 456 22.94 -22.34 -19.95
N ASP A 457 22.38 -21.16 -20.26
CA ASP A 457 23.08 -20.09 -21.01
C ASP A 457 23.25 -18.78 -20.19
N LEU A 458 23.18 -18.84 -18.86
CA LEU A 458 23.23 -17.65 -17.98
C LEU A 458 24.42 -16.73 -18.27
N ASP A 459 25.62 -17.30 -18.43
CA ASP A 459 26.86 -16.54 -18.65
C ASP A 459 26.86 -15.73 -19.95
N LYS A 460 26.14 -16.21 -20.98
CA LYS A 460 26.02 -15.50 -22.26
C LYS A 460 25.17 -14.25 -22.10
N TYR A 461 24.00 -14.39 -21.49
CA TYR A 461 23.06 -13.29 -21.31
C TYR A 461 23.52 -12.29 -20.24
N GLU A 462 24.23 -12.77 -19.20
CA GLU A 462 24.88 -11.90 -18.22
C GLU A 462 25.87 -10.96 -18.90
N LYS A 463 26.74 -11.46 -19.80
CA LYS A 463 27.69 -10.61 -20.55
C LYS A 463 26.99 -9.54 -21.39
N LEU A 464 25.87 -9.87 -22.02
CA LEU A 464 25.06 -8.91 -22.78
C LEU A 464 24.43 -7.86 -21.86
N PHE A 465 23.92 -8.27 -20.70
CA PHE A 465 23.36 -7.34 -19.72
C PHE A 465 24.45 -6.43 -19.11
N GLN A 466 25.67 -6.93 -18.93
CA GLN A 466 26.82 -6.11 -18.54
C GLN A 466 27.14 -5.04 -19.60
N ARG A 467 26.91 -5.32 -20.90
CA ARG A 467 27.03 -4.29 -21.93
C ARG A 467 25.99 -3.17 -21.76
N VAL A 468 24.74 -3.49 -21.42
CA VAL A 468 23.71 -2.49 -21.06
C VAL A 468 24.22 -1.59 -19.92
N ARG A 469 24.77 -2.19 -18.86
CA ARG A 469 25.33 -1.45 -17.72
C ARG A 469 26.49 -0.54 -18.11
N GLN A 470 27.44 -1.04 -18.91
CA GLN A 470 28.59 -0.25 -19.38
C GLN A 470 28.18 0.95 -20.23
N VAL A 471 27.20 0.78 -21.13
CA VAL A 471 26.74 1.88 -21.97
C VAL A 471 26.00 2.92 -21.12
N LEU A 472 25.18 2.50 -20.15
CA LEU A 472 24.57 3.42 -19.18
C LEU A 472 25.62 4.17 -18.36
N GLU A 473 26.62 3.47 -17.81
CA GLU A 473 27.74 4.05 -17.05
C GLU A 473 28.49 5.12 -17.85
N SER A 474 28.69 4.88 -19.16
CA SER A 474 29.42 5.81 -20.03
C SER A 474 28.66 7.12 -20.30
N GLN A 475 27.32 7.10 -20.21
CA GLN A 475 26.47 8.26 -20.48
C GLN A 475 26.06 8.98 -19.19
N ASN A 476 25.66 8.24 -18.17
CA ASN A 476 25.32 8.77 -16.86
C ASN A 476 25.49 7.68 -15.77
N MET A 477 26.52 7.82 -14.94
CA MET A 477 26.85 6.88 -13.87
C MET A 477 25.76 6.80 -12.78
N GLU A 478 25.04 7.90 -12.52
CA GLU A 478 23.99 7.96 -11.49
C GLU A 478 22.75 7.16 -11.88
N LEU A 479 22.62 6.69 -13.12
CA LEU A 479 21.47 5.89 -13.56
C LEU A 479 21.62 4.39 -13.25
N VAL A 480 22.83 3.95 -12.94
CA VAL A 480 23.20 2.52 -12.92
C VAL A 480 22.65 1.81 -11.70
N HIS A 481 22.42 2.52 -10.59
CA HIS A 481 21.88 1.89 -9.37
C HIS A 481 20.45 1.39 -9.56
N TYR A 482 19.65 2.02 -10.43
CA TYR A 482 18.26 1.62 -10.68
C TYR A 482 18.12 0.25 -11.36
N ILE A 483 19.14 -0.20 -12.08
CA ILE A 483 19.13 -1.51 -12.76
C ILE A 483 19.96 -2.58 -12.04
N LYS A 484 20.47 -2.25 -10.86
CA LYS A 484 21.22 -3.19 -10.02
C LYS A 484 20.28 -4.31 -9.58
N ASP A 485 20.73 -5.55 -9.71
CA ASP A 485 20.01 -6.77 -9.28
C ASP A 485 18.73 -7.11 -10.09
N LEU A 486 18.44 -6.43 -11.19
CA LEU A 486 17.31 -6.78 -12.09
C LEU A 486 17.53 -8.11 -12.81
N PHE A 487 18.73 -8.34 -13.32
CA PHE A 487 19.10 -9.58 -13.98
C PHE A 487 19.67 -10.60 -12.96
N PRO A 488 19.39 -11.91 -13.08
CA PRO A 488 18.58 -12.57 -14.12
C PRO A 488 17.08 -12.60 -13.85
N ARG A 489 16.63 -12.21 -12.66
CA ARG A 489 15.26 -12.48 -12.17
C ARG A 489 14.18 -11.86 -13.06
N SER A 490 14.28 -10.56 -13.36
CA SER A 490 13.29 -9.85 -14.18
C SER A 490 13.27 -10.36 -15.62
N PHE A 491 14.44 -10.72 -16.17
CA PHE A 491 14.53 -11.29 -17.51
C PHE A 491 13.94 -12.71 -17.57
N TYR A 492 14.16 -13.54 -16.55
CA TYR A 492 13.54 -14.87 -16.42
C TYR A 492 12.02 -14.76 -16.37
N SER A 493 11.49 -13.81 -15.59
CA SER A 493 10.05 -13.53 -15.53
C SER A 493 9.49 -13.15 -16.91
N TYR A 494 10.18 -12.25 -17.63
CA TYR A 494 9.79 -11.88 -18.99
C TYR A 494 9.80 -13.07 -19.97
N CYS A 495 10.82 -13.93 -19.94
CA CYS A 495 10.93 -15.07 -20.86
C CYS A 495 9.80 -16.10 -20.65
N ASN A 496 9.35 -16.25 -19.40
CA ASN A 496 8.33 -17.24 -19.03
C ASN A 496 6.89 -16.70 -19.05
N ASN A 497 6.67 -15.42 -19.34
CA ASN A 497 5.32 -14.86 -19.40
C ASN A 497 4.52 -15.44 -20.62
N PRO A 498 3.40 -16.16 -20.43
CA PRO A 498 2.68 -16.80 -21.54
C PRO A 498 1.85 -15.81 -22.38
N TYR A 499 1.60 -14.59 -21.88
CA TYR A 499 0.65 -13.62 -22.43
C TYR A 499 1.28 -12.48 -23.23
N LEU A 500 2.59 -12.55 -23.53
CA LEU A 500 3.25 -11.51 -24.33
C LEU A 500 2.67 -11.40 -25.74
N LYS A 501 2.20 -10.20 -26.07
CA LYS A 501 1.74 -9.83 -27.41
C LYS A 501 2.94 -9.35 -28.25
N GLN A 502 2.73 -9.25 -29.57
CA GLN A 502 3.74 -8.68 -30.48
C GLN A 502 4.07 -7.22 -30.18
N ARG A 503 3.12 -6.47 -29.60
CA ARG A 503 3.36 -5.12 -29.08
C ARG A 503 3.53 -5.20 -27.57
N PRO A 504 4.59 -4.58 -27.01
CA PRO A 504 4.76 -4.53 -25.57
C PRO A 504 3.63 -3.72 -24.94
N GLU A 505 3.14 -4.18 -23.80
CA GLU A 505 2.07 -3.51 -23.04
C GLU A 505 2.61 -2.42 -22.10
N ASN A 506 3.88 -2.50 -21.73
CA ASN A 506 4.56 -1.54 -20.85
C ASN A 506 6.05 -1.41 -21.20
N LEU A 507 6.72 -0.43 -20.58
CA LEU A 507 8.14 -0.13 -20.80
C LEU A 507 9.07 -1.29 -20.41
N ASN A 508 8.73 -2.08 -19.40
CA ASN A 508 9.53 -3.24 -18.99
C ASN A 508 9.53 -4.33 -20.09
N GLN A 509 8.36 -4.69 -20.60
CA GLN A 509 8.23 -5.61 -21.72
C GLN A 509 8.94 -5.08 -22.96
N ALA A 510 8.86 -3.77 -23.22
CA ALA A 510 9.56 -3.15 -24.34
C ALA A 510 11.08 -3.23 -24.20
N ALA A 511 11.61 -2.97 -23.01
CA ALA A 511 13.03 -3.07 -22.72
C ALA A 511 13.56 -4.49 -22.91
N TRP A 512 12.86 -5.49 -22.39
CA TRP A 512 13.25 -6.89 -22.57
C TRP A 512 13.02 -7.40 -23.99
N THR A 513 12.03 -6.87 -24.71
CA THR A 513 11.85 -7.14 -26.14
C THR A 513 13.06 -6.66 -26.93
N LEU A 514 13.48 -5.40 -26.71
CA LEU A 514 14.71 -4.89 -27.30
C LEU A 514 15.91 -5.75 -26.90
N PHE A 515 16.02 -6.13 -25.63
CA PHE A 515 17.10 -6.98 -25.16
C PHE A 515 17.14 -8.34 -25.86
N VAL A 516 15.98 -8.94 -26.17
CA VAL A 516 15.92 -10.18 -26.97
C VAL A 516 16.39 -9.93 -28.40
N ASP A 517 15.97 -8.83 -29.03
CA ASP A 517 16.42 -8.48 -30.39
C ASP A 517 17.94 -8.20 -30.44
N LEU A 518 18.51 -7.66 -29.35
CA LEU A 518 19.97 -7.43 -29.20
C LEU A 518 20.79 -8.73 -29.09
N ILE A 519 20.18 -9.90 -28.90
CA ILE A 519 20.89 -11.19 -28.82
C ILE A 519 21.44 -11.62 -30.19
N ASP A 520 20.76 -11.23 -31.27
CA ASP A 520 20.96 -11.79 -32.60
C ASP A 520 21.61 -10.82 -33.61
N ASP A 521 21.60 -9.53 -33.31
CA ASP A 521 22.06 -8.47 -34.21
C ASP A 521 23.24 -7.68 -33.62
N ASP A 522 24.14 -7.22 -34.50
CA ASP A 522 25.13 -6.16 -34.21
C ASP A 522 24.41 -4.81 -34.08
N TYR A 523 23.62 -4.64 -33.03
CA TYR A 523 23.04 -3.35 -32.70
C TYR A 523 24.12 -2.39 -32.17
N ASP A 524 24.00 -1.13 -32.60
CA ASP A 524 24.75 -0.01 -32.04
C ASP A 524 24.43 0.19 -30.55
N ASP A 525 25.36 0.80 -29.81
CA ASP A 525 25.27 1.04 -28.36
C ASP A 525 23.97 1.80 -27.98
N SER A 526 23.37 2.54 -28.91
CA SER A 526 22.06 3.17 -28.76
C SER A 526 20.92 2.18 -28.45
N GLY A 527 20.98 0.94 -28.94
CA GLY A 527 20.02 -0.12 -28.61
C GLY A 527 20.15 -0.61 -27.17
N PHE A 528 21.39 -0.87 -26.73
CA PHE A 528 21.69 -1.24 -25.34
C PHE A 528 21.33 -0.12 -24.36
N TYR A 529 21.63 1.13 -24.72
CA TYR A 529 21.27 2.30 -23.92
C TYR A 529 19.75 2.45 -23.79
N LEU A 530 19.01 2.30 -24.90
CA LEU A 530 17.55 2.36 -24.91
C LEU A 530 16.92 1.28 -24.01
N ALA A 531 17.39 0.03 -24.09
CA ALA A 531 16.91 -1.02 -23.20
C ALA A 531 17.15 -0.66 -21.72
N GLY A 532 18.32 -0.11 -21.41
CA GLY A 532 18.67 0.36 -20.08
C GLY A 532 17.75 1.46 -19.55
N ILE A 533 17.58 2.56 -20.29
CA ILE A 533 16.76 3.70 -19.85
C ILE A 533 15.27 3.34 -19.75
N LEU A 534 14.76 2.44 -20.60
CA LEU A 534 13.37 1.97 -20.48
C LEU A 534 13.14 1.16 -19.19
N LEU A 535 14.11 0.33 -18.78
CA LEU A 535 14.07 -0.33 -17.46
C LEU A 535 14.08 0.69 -16.32
N ILE A 536 14.90 1.73 -16.44
CA ILE A 536 15.00 2.78 -15.41
C ILE A 536 13.70 3.57 -15.28
N ILE A 537 13.13 4.03 -16.40
CA ILE A 537 11.84 4.74 -16.40
C ILE A 537 10.77 3.87 -15.73
N HIS A 538 10.73 2.58 -16.05
CA HIS A 538 9.81 1.64 -15.41
C HIS A 538 10.05 1.51 -13.89
N GLN A 539 11.31 1.37 -13.45
CA GLN A 539 11.65 1.26 -12.03
C GLN A 539 11.30 2.53 -11.24
N ILE A 540 11.66 3.70 -11.77
CA ILE A 540 11.33 4.99 -11.14
C ILE A 540 9.82 5.17 -11.09
N ARG A 541 9.10 4.91 -12.19
CA ARG A 541 7.62 4.96 -12.22
C ARG A 541 7.02 4.11 -11.10
N ASN A 542 7.42 2.85 -10.98
CA ASN A 542 6.79 1.92 -10.04
C ASN A 542 6.98 2.36 -8.58
N LYS A 543 8.05 3.08 -8.26
CA LYS A 543 8.27 3.66 -6.92
C LYS A 543 7.20 4.69 -6.54
N TYR A 544 6.63 5.39 -7.52
CA TYR A 544 5.67 6.48 -7.33
C TYR A 544 4.21 6.08 -7.54
N ILE A 545 3.95 4.83 -7.92
CA ILE A 545 2.59 4.30 -8.04
C ILE A 545 2.27 3.49 -6.77
N GLN A 546 1.26 3.92 -6.03
CA GLN A 546 0.74 3.12 -4.93
C GLN A 546 -0.20 2.02 -5.46
N PRO A 547 0.03 0.73 -5.16
CA PRO A 547 -0.83 -0.37 -5.65
C PRO A 547 -2.29 -0.29 -5.17
N PHE A 548 -2.53 0.41 -4.07
CA PHE A 548 -3.82 0.50 -3.37
C PHE A 548 -4.41 1.92 -3.37
N LYS A 549 -3.57 2.91 -3.70
CA LYS A 549 -3.83 4.32 -4.01
C LYS A 549 -4.19 4.58 -5.47
N ALA A 550 -5.32 5.21 -5.77
CA ALA A 550 -5.44 5.93 -7.05
C ALA A 550 -4.73 7.30 -7.01
N LEU A 551 -3.70 7.48 -6.19
CA LEU A 551 -2.93 8.72 -6.06
C LEU A 551 -1.42 8.40 -6.12
N PRO A 552 -0.60 9.26 -6.74
CA PRO A 552 0.85 9.12 -6.69
C PRO A 552 1.38 9.14 -5.24
N ARG A 553 2.44 8.38 -4.98
CA ARG A 553 3.20 8.50 -3.73
C ARG A 553 3.97 9.82 -3.74
N ASN A 554 3.99 10.52 -2.61
CA ASN A 554 4.76 11.75 -2.46
C ASN A 554 6.24 11.55 -2.80
N MET A 555 6.85 12.58 -3.39
CA MET A 555 8.25 12.54 -3.81
C MET A 555 9.19 12.48 -2.60
N GLU A 556 10.09 11.49 -2.60
CA GLU A 556 11.11 11.32 -1.55
C GLU A 556 12.48 11.86 -1.98
N ASN A 557 12.75 11.89 -3.28
CA ASN A 557 14.03 12.31 -3.84
C ASN A 557 13.80 13.10 -5.13
N GLU A 558 14.03 14.41 -5.08
CA GLU A 558 13.84 15.33 -6.22
C GLU A 558 14.76 15.01 -7.41
N ALA A 559 15.95 14.43 -7.17
CA ALA A 559 16.85 14.04 -8.27
C ALA A 559 16.22 13.01 -9.21
N GLU A 560 15.23 12.22 -8.73
CA GLU A 560 14.53 11.24 -9.56
C GLU A 560 13.63 11.89 -10.61
N LEU A 561 13.16 13.12 -10.37
CA LEU A 561 12.43 13.90 -11.36
C LEU A 561 13.35 14.27 -12.53
N ASP A 562 14.54 14.77 -12.23
CA ASP A 562 15.54 15.14 -13.25
C ASP A 562 16.05 13.90 -14.01
N HIS A 563 16.26 12.78 -13.30
CA HIS A 563 16.59 11.50 -13.93
C HIS A 563 15.49 11.02 -14.87
N MET A 564 14.21 11.11 -14.45
CA MET A 564 13.07 10.74 -15.28
C MET A 564 13.01 11.60 -16.55
N ARG A 565 13.09 12.92 -16.40
CA ARG A 565 13.10 13.87 -17.52
C ARG A 565 14.23 13.56 -18.50
N TYR A 566 15.46 13.40 -18.00
CA TYR A 566 16.63 13.06 -18.81
C TYR A 566 16.44 11.73 -19.56
N CYS A 567 16.00 10.68 -18.87
CA CYS A 567 15.77 9.37 -19.47
C CYS A 567 14.67 9.43 -20.55
N ALA A 568 13.58 10.15 -20.29
CA ALA A 568 12.50 10.32 -21.25
C ALA A 568 12.97 11.02 -22.53
N PHE A 569 13.72 12.12 -22.40
CA PHE A 569 14.24 12.87 -23.54
C PHE A 569 15.18 12.01 -24.39
N LYS A 570 16.12 11.29 -23.75
CA LYS A 570 17.03 10.38 -24.46
C LYS A 570 16.30 9.21 -25.10
N ALA A 571 15.30 8.62 -24.44
CA ALA A 571 14.49 7.55 -25.01
C ALA A 571 13.75 8.03 -26.27
N ILE A 572 13.14 9.21 -26.20
CA ILE A 572 12.39 9.81 -27.31
C ILE A 572 13.32 10.12 -28.48
N ASP A 573 14.48 10.73 -28.24
CA ASP A 573 15.46 11.05 -29.29
C ASP A 573 15.94 9.78 -30.03
N ILE A 574 16.25 8.71 -29.30
CA ILE A 574 16.68 7.44 -29.89
C ILE A 574 15.53 6.77 -30.69
N LEU A 575 14.31 6.79 -30.15
CA LEU A 575 13.15 6.19 -30.82
C LEU A 575 12.80 6.93 -32.12
N LEU A 576 12.82 8.26 -32.11
CA LEU A 576 12.55 9.09 -33.29
C LEU A 576 13.65 8.99 -34.34
N SER A 577 14.92 9.04 -33.93
CA SER A 577 16.06 8.92 -34.85
C SER A 577 16.07 7.56 -35.58
N LYS A 578 15.82 6.45 -34.86
CA LYS A 578 15.71 5.11 -35.46
C LYS A 578 14.52 5.00 -36.42
N GLN A 579 13.39 5.59 -36.07
CA GLN A 579 12.21 5.61 -36.94
C GLN A 579 12.48 6.39 -38.24
N ASN A 580 13.13 7.55 -38.16
CA ASN A 580 13.50 8.36 -39.32
C ASN A 580 14.53 7.64 -40.21
N GLN A 581 15.49 6.92 -39.64
CA GLN A 581 16.41 6.08 -40.41
C GLN A 581 15.68 4.94 -41.15
N ALA A 582 14.70 4.29 -40.51
CA ALA A 582 13.92 3.22 -41.14
C ALA A 582 13.04 3.74 -42.30
N LEU A 583 12.40 4.91 -42.13
CA LEU A 583 11.61 5.57 -43.17
C LEU A 583 12.47 5.99 -44.38
N ASN A 584 13.65 6.54 -44.13
CA ASN A 584 14.58 6.95 -45.19
C ASN A 584 15.11 5.75 -46.00
N ARG A 585 15.33 4.59 -45.35
CA ARG A 585 15.70 3.35 -46.06
C ARG A 585 14.56 2.81 -46.92
N ALA A 586 13.32 2.84 -46.43
CA ALA A 586 12.14 2.37 -47.15
C ALA A 586 11.74 3.26 -48.34
N GLY A 587 12.03 4.57 -48.30
CA GLY A 587 11.81 5.49 -49.43
C GLY A 587 12.91 5.47 -50.50
N SER A 588 14.02 4.77 -50.25
CA SER A 588 15.16 4.62 -51.17
C SER A 588 15.24 3.27 -51.89
N ALA A 589 14.30 2.38 -51.60
CA ALA A 589 14.05 1.10 -52.28
C ALA A 589 12.80 1.22 -53.14
#